data_AF-A0A392QNA1-F1
#
_entry.id   AF-A0A392QNA1-F1
#
_cell.length_a   1.000
_cell.length_b   1.000
_cell.length_c   1.000
_cell.angle_alpha   90.00
_cell.angle_beta   90.00
_cell.angle_gamma   90.00
#
_symmetry.space_group_name_H-M   'P 1'
#
loop_
_entity.id
_entity.type
_entity.pdbx_description
1 polymer ?
#
loop_
_entity_poly.entity_id
_entity_poly.type
_entity_poly.pdbx_seq_one_letter_code
_entity_poly.pdbx_strand_id
1 'polypeptide(L)' 'VWAALWALRIRIDMASQLNIRNTIFEMDSLVVVHMVNSGSTPNAFLQPLLQEVISLLYHPEWRTSVSCVSQG' A
#
# COMPACT_ATOMS: atom_id res chain seq x y z
N VAL A 1 4.03 6.47 9.72
CA VAL A 1 2.77 6.21 8.98
C VAL A 1 2.65 7.07 7.72
N TRP A 2 2.59 8.41 7.81
CA TRP A 2 2.47 9.30 6.63
C TRP A 2 3.53 9.01 5.55
N ALA A 3 4.82 9.07 5.91
CA ALA A 3 5.92 8.79 4.98
C ALA A 3 5.89 7.35 4.42
N ALA A 4 5.47 6.38 5.23
CA ALA A 4 5.38 4.98 4.80
C ALA A 4 4.25 4.74 3.79
N LEU A 5 3.10 5.40 3.95
CA LEU A 5 2.01 5.39 2.96
C LEU A 5 2.44 6.06 1.65
N TRP A 6 3.16 7.19 1.73
CA TRP A 6 3.75 7.82 0.54
C TRP A 6 4.76 6.91 -0.17
N ALA A 7 5.65 6.27 0.57
CA ALA A 7 6.59 5.32 0.02
C ALA A 7 5.88 4.12 -0.63
N LEU A 8 4.76 3.66 -0.07
CA LEU A 8 3.93 2.63 -0.71
C LEU A 8 3.39 3.11 -2.05
N ARG A 9 2.75 4.29 -2.06
CA ARG A 9 2.17 4.89 -3.27
C ARG A 9 3.19 4.99 -4.39
N ILE A 10 4.39 5.50 -4.09
CA ILE A 10 5.49 5.62 -5.05
C ILE A 10 5.91 4.24 -5.56
N ARG A 11 6.05 3.24 -4.67
CA ARG A 11 6.41 1.87 -5.10
C ARG A 11 5.35 1.22 -6.00
N ILE A 12 4.07 1.44 -5.73
CA ILE A 12 2.97 0.94 -6.59
C ILE A 12 3.02 1.64 -7.96
N ASP A 13 3.22 2.96 -7.99
CA ASP A 13 3.37 3.73 -9.22
C ASP A 13 4.58 3.26 -10.04
N MET A 14 5.73 3.03 -9.41
CA MET A 14 6.91 2.46 -10.08
C MET A 14 6.63 1.07 -10.65
N ALA A 15 5.97 0.19 -9.88
CA ALA A 15 5.54 -1.11 -10.38
C ALA A 15 4.64 -0.98 -11.62
N SER A 16 3.81 0.08 -11.67
CA SER A 16 2.91 0.36 -12.79
C SER A 16 3.67 0.70 -14.05
N GLN A 17 4.59 1.65 -13.92
CA GLN A 17 5.44 2.11 -15.02
C GLN A 17 6.31 0.97 -15.57
N LEU A 18 6.69 0.01 -14.71
CA LEU A 18 7.47 -1.18 -15.08
C LEU A 18 6.60 -2.36 -15.53
N ASN A 19 5.27 -2.20 -15.60
CA ASN A 19 4.32 -3.26 -15.97
C ASN A 19 4.41 -4.51 -15.07
N ILE A 20 4.80 -4.34 -13.81
CA ILE A 20 4.84 -5.40 -12.79
C ILE A 20 3.44 -5.54 -12.20
N ARG A 21 2.64 -6.44 -12.79
CA ARG A 21 1.23 -6.65 -12.40
C ARG A 21 1.02 -7.69 -11.31
N ASN A 22 2.06 -8.41 -10.92
CA ASN A 22 2.00 -9.45 -9.89
C ASN A 22 3.11 -9.23 -8.86
N THR A 23 2.79 -8.63 -7.72
CA THR A 23 3.80 -8.26 -6.72
C THR A 23 3.23 -8.16 -5.31
N ILE A 24 4.07 -8.47 -4.31
CA ILE A 24 3.76 -8.28 -2.90
C ILE A 24 4.62 -7.13 -2.40
N PHE A 25 3.99 -6.08 -1.88
CA PHE A 25 4.69 -4.95 -1.29
C PHE A 25 4.94 -5.20 0.19
N GLU A 26 6.18 -5.56 0.51
CA GLU A 26 6.62 -5.78 1.88
C GLU A 26 6.88 -4.47 2.63
N MET A 27 6.46 -4.46 3.88
CA MET A 27 6.49 -3.34 4.82
C MET A 27 7.00 -3.81 6.17
N ASP A 28 7.81 -2.99 6.83
CA ASP A 28 8.19 -3.17 8.25
C ASP A 28 7.10 -2.68 9.21
N SER A 29 6.23 -1.77 8.76
CA SER A 29 5.19 -1.17 9.56
C SER A 29 3.88 -1.96 9.52
N LEU A 30 3.66 -2.80 10.53
CA LEU A 30 2.40 -3.53 10.74
C LEU A 30 1.17 -2.60 10.75
N VAL A 31 1.31 -1.39 11.30
CA VAL A 31 0.25 -0.37 11.34
C VAL A 31 -0.20 0.02 9.93
N VAL A 32 0.74 0.23 9.01
CA VAL A 32 0.43 0.61 7.62
C VAL A 32 -0.23 -0.55 6.88
N VAL A 33 0.28 -1.77 7.08
CA VAL A 33 -0.30 -2.98 6.49
C VAL A 33 -1.76 -3.15 6.95
N HIS A 34 -2.05 -2.96 8.24
CA HIS A 34 -3.41 -3.00 8.74
C HIS A 34 -4.30 -1.91 8.14
N MET A 35 -3.83 -0.66 8.08
CA MET A 35 -4.62 0.44 7.50
C MET A 35 -4.99 0.19 6.03
N VAL A 36 -4.04 -0.32 5.23
CA VAL A 36 -4.28 -0.63 3.81
C VAL A 36 -5.25 -1.79 3.67
N ASN A 37 -5.06 -2.87 4.44
CA ASN A 37 -5.92 -4.05 4.38
C ASN A 37 -7.33 -3.79 4.93
N SER A 38 -7.48 -2.91 5.94
CA SER A 38 -8.78 -2.54 6.51
C SER A 38 -9.49 -1.42 5.76
N GLY A 39 -8.78 -0.74 4.85
CA GLY A 39 -9.28 0.42 4.13
C GLY A 39 -9.54 1.67 4.98
N SER A 40 -9.05 1.69 6.23
CA SER A 40 -9.44 2.70 7.23
C SER A 40 -8.27 3.18 8.09
N THR A 41 -8.34 4.44 8.51
CA THR A 41 -7.39 5.07 9.44
C THR A 41 -8.12 5.94 10.45
N PRO A 42 -7.73 5.96 11.73
CA PRO A 42 -8.27 6.89 12.73
C PRO A 42 -7.83 8.34 12.49
N ASN A 43 -6.84 8.57 11.62
CA ASN A 43 -6.37 9.91 11.27
C ASN A 43 -7.02 10.36 9.95
N ALA A 44 -7.99 11.28 10.05
CA ALA A 44 -8.72 11.82 8.90
C ALA A 44 -7.82 12.49 7.85
N PHE A 45 -6.69 13.08 8.24
CA PHE A 45 -5.74 13.67 7.29
C PHE A 45 -5.04 12.62 6.41
N LEU A 46 -4.96 11.37 6.87
CA LEU A 46 -4.39 10.26 6.10
C LEU A 46 -5.41 9.60 5.17
N GLN A 47 -6.71 9.82 5.37
CA GLN A 47 -7.76 9.12 4.62
C GLN A 47 -7.63 9.32 3.10
N PRO A 48 -7.37 10.53 2.56
CA PRO A 48 -7.23 10.70 1.11
C PRO A 48 -6.08 9.90 0.52
N LEU A 49 -4.89 9.96 1.16
CA LEU A 49 -3.72 9.21 0.72
C LEU A 49 -3.93 7.70 0.81
N LEU A 50 -4.62 7.23 1.87
CA LEU A 50 -4.96 5.82 2.03
C LEU A 50 -5.87 5.34 0.89
N GLN A 51 -6.88 6.12 0.52
CA GLN A 51 -7.77 5.79 -0.59
C GLN A 51 -7.04 5.74 -1.94
N GLU A 52 -6.10 6.66 -2.19
CA GLU A 52 -5.24 6.58 -3.38
C GLU A 52 -4.45 5.27 -3.42
N VAL A 53 -3.80 4.90 -2.31
CA VAL A 53 -3.03 3.65 -2.21
C VAL A 53 -3.91 2.44 -2.49
N ILE A 54 -5.09 2.37 -1.88
CA ILE A 54 -6.05 1.27 -2.06
C ILE A 54 -6.50 1.19 -3.52
N SER A 55 -6.87 2.32 -4.13
CA SER A 55 -7.30 2.37 -5.53
C SER A 55 -6.21 1.87 -6.49
N LEU A 56 -4.95 2.16 -6.21
CA LEU A 56 -3.83 1.69 -7.02
C LEU A 56 -3.55 0.21 -6.78
N LEU A 57 -3.61 -0.25 -5.53
CA LEU A 57 -3.34 -1.64 -5.15
C LEU A 57 -4.37 -2.61 -5.74
N TYR A 58 -5.64 -2.23 -5.75
CA TYR A 58 -6.75 -3.07 -6.22
C TYR A 58 -7.19 -2.76 -7.66
N HIS A 59 -6.25 -2.30 -8.50
CA HIS A 59 -6.53 -2.13 -9.92
C HIS A 59 -6.96 -3.49 -10.54
N PRO A 60 -8.04 -3.58 -11.34
CA PRO A 60 -8.65 -4.85 -11.74
C PRO A 60 -7.71 -5.82 -12.48
N GLU A 61 -6.73 -5.29 -13.21
CA GLU A 61 -5.76 -6.09 -13.98
C GLU A 61 -4.52 -6.50 -13.18
N TRP A 62 -4.47 -6.17 -11.89
CA TRP A 62 -3.31 -6.36 -11.05
C TRP A 62 -3.58 -7.39 -9.95
N ARG A 63 -2.59 -8.25 -9.70
CA ARG A 63 -2.52 -9.12 -8.53
C ARG A 63 -1.48 -8.55 -7.59
N THR A 64 -1.88 -7.59 -6.77
CA THR A 64 -0.98 -7.05 -5.74
C THR A 64 -1.56 -7.15 -4.35
N SER A 65 -0.66 -7.20 -3.37
CA SER A 65 -1.01 -7.22 -1.95
C SER A 65 0.07 -6.51 -1.14
N VAL A 66 -0.26 -6.21 0.11
CA VAL A 66 0.70 -5.72 1.11
C VAL A 66 0.89 -6.77 2.18
N SER A 67 2.13 -6.92 2.66
CA SER A 67 2.46 -7.83 3.76
C SER A 67 3.44 -7.19 4.73
N CYS A 68 3.38 -7.60 5.99
CA CYS A 68 4.36 -7.21 6.98
C CYS A 68 5.53 -8.19 6.95
N VAL A 69 6.77 -7.69 6.92
CA VAL A 69 7.95 -8.52 7.13
C VAL A 69 7.96 -8.94 8.60
N SER A 70 7.78 -10.23 8.89
CA SER A 70 8.00 -10.74 10.23
C SER A 70 9.51 -10.76 10.47
N GLN A 71 10.01 -9.91 11.36
CA GLN A 71 11.36 -10.10 11.88
C GLN A 71 11.31 -11.33 12.79
N GLY A 72 11.92 -12.43 12.34
CA GLY A 72 12.07 -13.66 13.11
C GLY A 72 13.08 -13.51 14.24
#